data_AF-A0A183HNV9-F1
#
_entry.id   AF-A0A183HNV9-F1
#
_cell.length_a   1.000
_cell.length_b   1.000
_cell.length_c   1.000
_cell.angle_alpha   90.00
_cell.angle_beta   90.00
_cell.angle_gamma   90.00
#
_symmetry.space_group_name_H-M   'P 1'
#
loop_
_entity.id
_entity.type
_entity.pdbx_description
1 polymer ?
#
loop_
_entity_poly.entity_id
_entity_poly.type
_entity_poly.pdbx_seq_one_letter_code
_entity_poly.pdbx_strand_id
1 'polypeptide(L)'
;MLEPELIASVGEPGTVISCHGFPANVTLTDVAQFFDKYSLVESSVRIKLDDNGVPTGECLLAVGSPQEANKAVMLLSGRKLAGSTITMSVVRATTKQ
;
A
#
# COMPACT_ATOMS: atom_id res chain seq x y z
N MET A 1 -12.97 7.80 -3.97
CA MET A 1 -12.46 8.04 -2.61
C MET A 1 -12.39 6.70 -1.92
N LEU A 2 -11.21 6.27 -1.48
CA LEU A 2 -11.09 5.08 -0.65
C LEU A 2 -11.72 5.38 0.71
N GLU A 3 -12.52 4.45 1.23
CA GLU A 3 -13.30 4.66 2.45
C GLU A 3 -12.36 4.82 3.66
N PRO A 4 -12.54 5.86 4.50
CA PRO A 4 -11.69 6.10 5.66
C PRO A 4 -11.75 4.94 6.68
N GLU A 5 -12.87 4.22 6.74
CA GLU A 5 -13.03 3.02 7.56
C GLU A 5 -12.15 1.86 7.08
N LEU A 6 -11.95 1.74 5.77
CA LEU A 6 -11.04 0.74 5.21
C LEU A 6 -9.61 1.00 5.66
N ILE A 7 -9.19 2.27 5.64
CA ILE A 7 -7.86 2.69 6.09
C ILE A 7 -7.68 2.41 7.58
N ALA A 8 -8.69 2.75 8.39
CA ALA A 8 -8.68 2.46 9.83
C ALA A 8 -8.67 0.95 10.13
N SER A 9 -9.30 0.13 9.28
CA SER A 9 -9.26 -1.33 9.39
C SER A 9 -7.93 -1.94 8.95
N VAL A 10 -7.14 -1.24 8.12
CA VAL A 10 -5.82 -1.69 7.65
C VAL A 10 -4.77 -1.49 8.75
N GLY A 11 -4.75 -0.31 9.38
CA GLY A 11 -3.82 -0.04 10.47
C GLY A 11 -3.91 1.38 11.00
N GLU A 12 -3.02 1.67 11.95
CA GLU A 12 -2.96 2.98 12.59
C GLU A 12 -2.52 4.11 11.64
N PRO A 13 -3.01 5.34 11.84
CA PRO A 13 -2.59 6.49 11.04
C PRO A 13 -1.06 6.66 11.10
N GLY A 14 -0.44 6.76 9.92
CA GLY A 14 1.01 6.91 9.80
C GLY A 14 1.78 5.59 9.64
N THR A 15 1.16 4.44 9.90
CA THR A 15 1.71 3.12 9.52
C THR A 15 1.14 2.60 8.20
N VAL A 16 0.00 3.14 7.78
CA VAL A 16 -0.62 2.80 6.50
C VAL A 16 0.11 3.48 5.34
N ILE A 17 0.32 2.73 4.26
CA ILE A 17 0.94 3.15 3.03
C ILE A 17 -0.04 2.88 1.88
N SER A 18 -0.27 3.92 1.07
CA SER A 18 -0.97 3.81 -0.19
C SER A 18 0.05 3.63 -1.30
N CYS A 19 -0.15 2.63 -2.13
CA CYS A 19 0.64 2.33 -3.30
C CYS A 19 -0.23 2.51 -4.54
N HIS A 20 0.36 3.04 -5.60
CA HIS A 20 -0.29 3.33 -6.86
C HIS A 20 0.62 2.93 -8.02
N GLY A 21 0.04 2.50 -9.14
CA GLY A 21 0.79 2.12 -10.34
C GLY A 21 1.26 0.67 -10.33
N PHE A 22 0.71 -0.18 -9.45
CA PHE A 22 0.89 -1.62 -9.59
C PHE A 22 0.26 -2.13 -10.90
N PRO A 23 0.84 -3.17 -11.52
CA PRO A 23 0.27 -3.75 -12.73
C PRO A 23 -0.99 -4.57 -12.42
N ALA A 24 -1.80 -4.83 -13.45
CA ALA A 24 -3.05 -5.59 -13.37
C ALA A 24 -2.89 -7.06 -12.90
N ASN A 25 -1.67 -7.56 -12.79
CA ASN A 25 -1.33 -8.88 -12.28
C ASN A 25 -0.70 -8.84 -10.88
N VAL A 26 -0.76 -7.72 -10.17
CA VAL A 26 -0.22 -7.61 -8.82
C VAL A 26 -0.94 -8.57 -7.87
N THR A 27 -0.17 -9.32 -7.11
CA THR A 27 -0.69 -10.22 -6.08
C THR A 27 -0.23 -9.80 -4.69
N LEU A 28 -0.86 -10.35 -3.66
CA LEU A 28 -0.41 -10.16 -2.28
C LEU A 28 1.04 -10.61 -2.12
N THR A 29 1.44 -11.70 -2.77
CA THR A 29 2.83 -12.20 -2.77
C THR A 29 3.79 -11.18 -3.39
N ASP A 30 3.44 -10.55 -4.52
CA ASP A 30 4.27 -9.51 -5.13
C ASP A 30 4.46 -8.32 -4.17
N VAL A 31 3.37 -7.88 -3.53
CA VAL A 31 3.42 -6.81 -2.53
C VAL A 31 4.29 -7.25 -1.35
N ALA A 32 4.09 -8.45 -0.81
CA ALA A 32 4.89 -8.98 0.28
C ALA A 32 6.38 -9.03 -0.05
N GLN A 33 6.74 -9.52 -1.23
CA GLN A 33 8.13 -9.53 -1.70
C GLN A 33 8.70 -8.12 -1.87
N PHE A 34 7.88 -7.17 -2.32
CA PHE A 34 8.31 -5.78 -2.49
C PHE A 34 8.65 -5.11 -1.15
N PHE A 35 7.96 -5.52 -0.08
CA PHE A 35 8.19 -5.05 1.27
C PHE A 35 8.93 -6.05 2.16
N ASP A 36 9.56 -7.10 1.61
CA ASP A 36 10.31 -8.13 2.36
C ASP A 36 11.39 -7.55 3.30
N LYS A 37 11.89 -6.35 2.97
CA LYS A 37 12.87 -5.60 3.78
C LYS A 37 12.27 -4.83 4.96
N TYR A 38 10.96 -4.85 5.14
CA TYR A 38 10.22 -4.10 6.15
C TYR A 38 9.23 -5.02 6.86
N SER A 39 8.78 -4.64 8.07
CA SER A 39 7.70 -5.36 8.76
C SER A 39 6.34 -5.07 8.12
N LEU A 40 6.09 -5.59 6.91
CA LEU A 40 4.77 -5.55 6.28
C LEU A 40 3.80 -6.48 7.02
N VAL A 41 2.58 -6.00 7.27
CA VAL A 41 1.49 -6.86 7.74
C VAL A 41 0.72 -7.35 6.52
N GLU A 42 1.03 -8.54 6.02
CA GLU A 42 0.37 -9.13 4.83
C GLU A 42 -1.16 -9.18 4.96
N SER A 43 -1.68 -9.47 6.16
CA SER A 43 -3.11 -9.50 6.44
C SER A 43 -3.80 -8.14 6.30
N SER A 44 -3.03 -7.04 6.39
CA SER A 44 -3.51 -5.67 6.23
C SER A 44 -3.51 -5.21 4.77
N VAL A 45 -2.95 -5.99 3.86
CA VAL A 45 -2.90 -5.64 2.44
C VAL A 45 -4.32 -5.62 1.87
N ARG A 46 -4.66 -4.52 1.20
CA ARG A 46 -5.94 -4.26 0.55
C ARG A 46 -5.67 -3.75 -0.86
N ILE A 47 -5.81 -4.64 -1.83
CA ILE A 47 -5.67 -4.30 -3.25
C ILE A 47 -7.02 -3.82 -3.76
N LYS A 48 -7.05 -2.66 -4.41
CA LYS A 48 -8.26 -2.15 -5.04
C LYS A 48 -8.46 -2.88 -6.36
N LEU A 49 -9.63 -3.48 -6.52
CA LEU A 49 -10.07 -4.14 -7.74
C LEU A 49 -11.09 -3.25 -8.45
N ASP A 50 -11.07 -3.30 -9.77
CA ASP A 50 -12.06 -2.68 -10.64
C ASP A 50 -13.33 -3.55 -10.72
N ASP A 51 -14.37 -3.07 -11.41
CA ASP A 51 -15.64 -3.80 -11.60
C ASP A 51 -15.45 -5.17 -12.28
N ASN A 52 -14.38 -5.33 -13.05
CA ASN A 52 -14.02 -6.58 -13.71
C ASN A 52 -13.22 -7.55 -12.82
N GLY A 53 -12.98 -7.20 -11.55
CA GLY A 53 -12.14 -7.98 -10.62
C GLY A 53 -10.63 -7.84 -10.89
N VAL A 54 -10.23 -6.89 -11.74
CA VAL A 54 -8.83 -6.64 -12.10
C VAL A 54 -8.25 -5.57 -11.16
N PRO A 55 -7.06 -5.75 -10.57
CA PRO A 55 -6.48 -4.73 -9.72
C PRO A 55 -6.20 -3.44 -10.51
N THR A 56 -6.69 -2.31 -10.00
CA THR A 56 -6.56 -0.99 -10.65
C THR A 56 -5.14 -0.44 -10.59
N GLY A 57 -4.27 -1.12 -9.84
CA GLY A 57 -2.93 -0.65 -9.52
C GLY A 57 -2.86 0.19 -8.24
N GLU A 58 -4.00 0.38 -7.55
CA GLU A 58 -4.06 0.98 -6.22
C GLU A 58 -4.08 -0.10 -5.15
N CYS A 59 -3.27 0.07 -4.10
CA CYS A 59 -3.22 -0.85 -2.98
C CYS A 59 -2.95 -0.09 -1.68
N LEU A 60 -3.51 -0.56 -0.58
CA LEU A 60 -3.27 -0.07 0.78
C LEU A 60 -2.66 -1.20 1.61
N LEU A 61 -1.80 -0.86 2.55
CA LEU A 61 -1.18 -1.82 3.47
C LEU A 61 -0.68 -1.09 4.71
N ALA A 62 -0.59 -1.80 5.83
CA ALA A 62 0.05 -1.32 7.04
C ALA A 62 1.40 -2.02 7.25
N VAL A 63 2.32 -1.27 7.85
CA VAL A 63 3.58 -1.80 8.37
C VAL A 63 3.60 -1.75 9.90
N GLY A 64 4.58 -2.43 10.50
CA GLY A 64 4.73 -2.50 11.95
C GLY A 64 5.07 -1.18 12.62
N SER A 65 5.62 -0.20 11.89
CA SER A 65 5.97 1.10 12.46
C SER A 65 5.85 2.27 11.47
N PRO A 66 5.51 3.48 11.95
CA PRO A 66 5.40 4.65 11.08
C PRO A 66 6.77 5.12 10.55
N GLN A 67 7.86 4.83 11.26
CA GLN A 67 9.22 5.09 10.78
C GLN A 67 9.56 4.19 9.58
N GLU A 68 9.22 2.90 9.65
CA GLU A 68 9.37 2.00 8.50
C GLU A 68 8.49 2.45 7.35
N ALA A 69 7.27 2.92 7.61
CA ALA A 69 6.37 3.38 6.56
C ALA A 69 6.99 4.51 5.73
N ASN A 70 7.55 5.52 6.41
CA ASN A 70 8.23 6.62 5.73
C ASN A 70 9.48 6.15 4.98
N LYS A 71 10.28 5.25 5.58
CA LYS A 71 11.47 4.71 4.92
C LYS A 71 11.11 3.89 3.68
N ALA A 72 10.12 3.01 3.80
CA ALA A 72 9.62 2.18 2.71
C ALA A 72 9.14 3.06 1.56
N VAL A 73 8.29 4.03 1.84
CA VAL A 73 7.84 4.99 0.83
C VAL A 73 9.02 5.73 0.19
N MET A 74 9.97 6.24 0.96
CA MET A 74 11.10 7.00 0.43
C MET A 74 12.06 6.15 -0.42
N LEU A 75 12.24 4.86 -0.09
CA LEU A 75 13.21 3.96 -0.74
C LEU A 75 12.61 3.07 -1.83
N LEU A 76 11.30 2.86 -1.80
CA LEU A 76 10.57 2.01 -2.73
C LEU A 76 9.72 2.82 -3.73
N SER A 77 9.24 4.01 -3.37
CA SER A 77 8.48 4.87 -4.30
C SER A 77 9.35 5.29 -5.48
N GLY A 78 8.79 5.18 -6.68
CA GLY A 78 9.46 5.45 -7.95
C GLY A 78 10.19 4.25 -8.55
N ARG A 79 10.16 3.07 -7.91
CA ARG A 79 10.67 1.85 -8.53
C ARG A 79 9.73 1.37 -9.64
N LYS A 80 10.31 0.69 -10.63
CA LYS A 80 9.57 0.02 -11.69
C LYS A 80 9.39 -1.46 -11.35
N LEU A 81 8.17 -1.95 -11.44
CA LEU A 81 7.82 -3.36 -11.35
C LEU A 81 7.08 -3.75 -12.62
N ALA A 82 7.58 -4.78 -13.33
CA ALA A 82 7.01 -5.26 -14.58
C ALA A 82 6.77 -4.16 -15.65
N GLY A 83 7.58 -3.10 -15.64
CA GLY A 83 7.44 -1.95 -16.55
C GLY A 83 6.57 -0.79 -16.02
N SER A 84 5.80 -1.01 -14.94
CA SER A 84 4.98 0.00 -14.29
C SER A 84 5.73 0.69 -13.17
N THR A 85 5.67 2.03 -13.12
CA THR A 85 6.27 2.79 -12.01
C THR A 85 5.32 2.79 -10.82
N ILE A 86 5.78 2.23 -9.71
CA ILE A 86 5.01 2.20 -8.47
C ILE A 86 5.34 3.45 -7.67
N THR A 87 4.32 4.23 -7.36
CA THR A 87 4.39 5.37 -6.43
C THR A 87 3.76 5.00 -5.11
N MET A 88 4.36 5.45 -4.02
CA MET A 88 3.92 5.11 -2.68
C MET A 88 3.82 6.38 -1.84
N SER A 89 2.91 6.40 -0.87
CA SER A 89 2.66 7.55 -0.02
C SER A 89 2.14 7.09 1.33
N VAL A 90 2.70 7.62 2.42
CA VAL A 90 2.20 7.32 3.77
C VAL A 90 0.84 7.96 3.96
N VAL A 91 -0.16 7.15 4.27
CA VAL A 91 -1.50 7.60 4.59
C VAL A 91 -1.54 7.99 6.06
N ARG A 92 -1.71 9.29 6.30
CA ARG A 92 -2.12 9.79 7.60
C ARG A 92 -3.64 9.83 7.57
N ALA A 93 -4.30 8.83 8.16
CA ALA A 93 -5.76 8.87 8.26
C ALA A 93 -6.11 10.15 9.02
N THR A 94 -6.64 11.15 8.30
CA THR A 94 -7.19 12.34 8.91
C THR A 94 -8.51 11.91 9.51
N THR A 95 -8.49 11.42 10.75
CA THR A 95 -9.67 11.53 11.61
C THR A 95 -9.95 13.03 11.65
N LYS A 96 -10.90 13.50 10.84
CA LYS A 96 -11.45 14.85 11.03
C LYS A 96 -11.97 14.87 12.46
N GLN A 97 -11.34 15.72 13.29
CA GLN A 97 -11.93 16.15 14.56
C GLN A 97 -13.29 16.81 14.30
#